data_AF-A0A2A5T601-F1
#
_entry.id   AF-A0A2A5T601-F1
#
_cell.length_a   1.000
_cell.length_b   1.000
_cell.length_c   1.000
_cell.angle_alpha   90.00
_cell.angle_beta   90.00
_cell.angle_gamma   90.00
#
_symmetry.space_group_name_H-M   'P 1'
#
loop_
_entity.id
_entity.type
_entity.pdbx_description
1 polymer ?
#
loop_
_entity_poly.entity_id
_entity_poly.type
_entity_poly.pdbx_seq_one_letter_code
_entity_poly.pdbx_strand_id
1 'polypeptide(L)'
;MNVKTRKHGKDNWRIWRKLHLAVDVSTHAVIAAAVSLVSVSDKGGLLTLLNPLRRKIQQVNADESYDTRACHNVLKSNARPKGLRRDK
;
A
#
# COMPACT_ATOMS: atom_id res chain seq x y z
N MET A 1 47.10 -15.80 -19.64
CA MET A 1 46.16 -16.25 -18.58
C MET A 1 45.44 -15.02 -18.06
N ASN A 2 44.12 -14.91 -18.26
CA ASN A 2 43.33 -13.76 -17.81
C ASN A 2 42.57 -14.16 -16.53
N VAL A 3 43.00 -13.69 -15.37
CA VAL A 3 42.30 -13.95 -14.12
C VAL A 3 41.15 -12.95 -14.01
N LYS A 4 39.96 -13.38 -14.44
CA LYS A 4 38.72 -12.65 -14.14
C LYS A 4 38.36 -12.88 -12.67
N THR A 5 38.86 -12.01 -11.80
CA THR A 5 38.50 -11.96 -10.38
C THR A 5 37.04 -11.53 -10.24
N ARG A 6 36.12 -12.47 -9.97
CA ARG A 6 34.77 -12.13 -9.48
C ARG A 6 34.93 -11.66 -8.03
N LYS A 7 34.81 -10.34 -7.80
CA LYS A 7 34.97 -9.75 -6.47
C LYS A 7 33.88 -10.16 -5.47
N HIS A 8 32.69 -10.58 -5.90
CA HIS A 8 31.60 -11.01 -4.99
C HIS A 8 31.00 -12.35 -5.41
N GLY A 9 30.86 -13.25 -4.43
CA GLY A 9 30.18 -14.53 -4.58
C GLY A 9 28.65 -14.38 -4.64
N LYS A 10 28.04 -15.26 -5.44
CA LYS A 10 26.59 -15.48 -5.70
C LYS A 10 25.80 -14.23 -6.10
N ASP A 11 25.21 -14.28 -7.29
CA ASP A 11 24.27 -13.28 -7.80
C ASP A 11 23.00 -13.26 -6.94
N ASN A 12 23.03 -12.56 -5.80
CA ASN A 12 21.86 -12.24 -5.02
C ASN A 12 21.18 -11.04 -5.69
N TRP A 13 20.29 -11.30 -6.65
CA TRP A 13 19.54 -10.23 -7.30
C TRP A 13 18.74 -9.44 -6.26
N ARG A 14 18.83 -8.11 -6.35
CA ARG A 14 18.01 -7.21 -5.56
C ARG A 14 16.55 -7.36 -6.02
N ILE A 15 15.67 -7.71 -5.10
CA ILE A 15 14.22 -7.81 -5.36
C ILE A 15 13.60 -6.46 -5.02
N TRP A 16 12.91 -5.86 -5.98
CA TRP A 16 12.13 -4.63 -5.75
C TRP A 16 10.84 -4.94 -4.98
N ARG A 17 10.49 -4.04 -4.06
CA ARG A 17 9.24 -4.07 -3.29
C ARG A 17 8.47 -2.78 -3.53
N LYS A 18 7.15 -2.85 -3.44
CA LYS A 18 6.29 -1.66 -3.47
C LYS A 18 6.23 -1.06 -2.07
N LEU A 19 6.44 0.23 -1.96
CA LEU A 19 6.21 1.01 -0.74
C LEU A 19 4.91 1.80 -0.93
N HIS A 20 3.97 1.60 -0.02
CA HIS A 20 2.72 2.33 0.05
C HIS A 20 2.79 3.31 1.22
N LEU A 21 2.55 4.59 0.98
CA LEU A 21 2.56 5.64 2.01
C LEU A 21 1.19 6.32 2.07
N ALA A 22 0.71 6.56 3.29
CA ALA A 22 -0.41 7.46 3.54
C ALA A 22 0.13 8.72 4.23
N VAL A 23 -0.19 9.88 3.67
CA VAL A 23 0.23 11.19 4.18
C VAL A 23 -1.01 12.00 4.51
N ASP A 24 -1.02 12.64 5.67
CA ASP A 24 -2.05 13.61 6.02
C ASP A 24 -1.78 14.93 5.30
N VAL A 25 -2.75 15.41 4.52
CA VAL A 25 -2.56 16.60 3.67
C VAL A 25 -2.40 17.90 4.46
N SER A 26 -2.96 17.98 5.66
CA SER A 26 -2.94 19.21 6.47
C SER A 26 -1.62 19.38 7.22
N THR A 27 -1.11 18.29 7.77
CA THR A 27 0.09 18.27 8.61
C THR A 27 1.34 17.82 7.85
N HIS A 28 1.16 17.26 6.65
CA HIS A 28 2.21 16.60 5.86
C HIS A 28 2.88 15.42 6.59
N ALA A 29 2.28 14.92 7.67
CA ALA A 29 2.81 13.78 8.40
C ALA A 29 2.55 12.47 7.65
N VAL A 30 3.54 11.58 7.62
CA VAL A 30 3.32 10.18 7.21
C VAL A 30 2.52 9.49 8.32
N ILE A 31 1.32 9.03 7.97
CA ILE A 31 0.36 8.50 8.93
C ILE A 31 0.19 6.98 8.87
N ALA A 32 0.67 6.35 7.79
CA ALA A 32 0.85 4.92 7.67
C ALA A 32 1.87 4.60 6.56
N ALA A 33 2.50 3.43 6.68
CA ALA A 33 3.36 2.87 5.66
C ALA A 33 3.15 1.36 5.58
N ALA A 34 3.16 0.81 4.36
CA ALA A 34 3.11 -0.63 4.13
C ALA A 34 4.07 -1.01 3.01
N VAL A 35 4.73 -2.16 3.16
CA VAL A 35 5.63 -2.70 2.12
C VAL A 35 5.04 -4.02 1.62
N SER A 36 4.97 -4.17 0.30
CA SER A 36 4.47 -5.37 -0.35
C SER A 36 5.42 -5.88 -1.43
N LEU A 37 5.27 -7.14 -1.84
CA LEU A 37 5.99 -7.65 -3.00
C LEU A 37 5.46 -7.00 -4.28
N VAL A 38 6.27 -6.94 -5.33
CA VAL A 38 5.86 -6.37 -6.63
C VAL A 38 4.64 -7.07 -7.24
N SER A 39 4.44 -8.35 -6.92
CA SER A 39 3.30 -9.16 -7.36
C SER A 39 2.00 -8.88 -6.62
N VAL A 40 2.03 -8.13 -5.51
CA VAL A 40 0.82 -7.77 -4.76
C VAL A 40 0.06 -6.70 -5.53
N SER A 41 -1.25 -6.91 -5.68
CA SER A 41 -2.15 -5.94 -6.31
C SER A 41 -2.31 -4.69 -5.43
N ASP A 42 -2.58 -3.56 -6.07
CA ASP A 42 -2.65 -2.28 -5.36
C ASP A 42 -3.84 -2.23 -4.38
N LYS A 43 -4.94 -2.97 -4.67
CA LYS A 43 -6.02 -3.23 -3.69
C LYS A 43 -5.50 -3.89 -2.41
N GLY A 44 -4.63 -4.90 -2.54
CA GLY A 44 -4.03 -5.60 -1.40
C GLY A 44 -3.11 -4.69 -0.60
N GLY A 45 -2.29 -3.90 -1.28
CA GLY A 45 -1.47 -2.85 -0.66
C GLY A 45 -2.31 -1.81 0.08
N LEU A 46 -3.39 -1.34 -0.56
CA LEU A 46 -4.31 -0.34 0.00
C LEU A 46 -5.01 -0.86 1.26
N LEU A 47 -5.50 -2.11 1.26
CA LEU A 47 -6.10 -2.71 2.45
C LEU A 47 -5.09 -2.82 3.60
N THR A 48 -3.86 -3.24 3.28
CA THR A 48 -2.78 -3.36 4.27
C THR A 48 -2.44 -2.00 4.87
N LEU A 49 -2.46 -0.94 4.06
CA LEU A 49 -2.18 0.43 4.48
C LEU A 49 -3.31 1.02 5.34
N LEU A 50 -4.58 0.77 4.97
CA LEU A 50 -5.74 1.42 5.60
C LEU A 50 -6.28 0.68 6.82
N ASN A 51 -6.21 -0.65 6.89
CA ASN A 51 -6.78 -1.42 8.00
C ASN A 51 -6.27 -1.02 9.40
N PRO A 52 -4.98 -0.68 9.59
CA PRO A 52 -4.48 -0.21 10.88
C PRO A 52 -4.99 1.18 11.27
N LEU A 53 -5.51 1.97 10.32
CA LEU A 53 -5.97 3.33 10.57
C LEU A 53 -7.31 3.32 11.30
N ARG A 54 -7.28 3.51 12.63
CA ARG A 54 -8.48 3.66 13.48
C ARG A 54 -9.10 5.06 13.37
N ARG A 55 -9.29 5.57 12.16
CA ARG A 55 -9.85 6.90 11.89
C ARG A 55 -10.80 6.87 10.70
N LYS A 56 -11.75 7.80 10.68
CA LYS A 56 -12.63 8.00 9.53
C LYS A 56 -11.87 8.73 8.44
N ILE A 57 -11.77 8.11 7.26
CA ILE A 57 -11.16 8.72 6.07
C ILE A 57 -12.28 9.36 5.26
N GLN A 58 -12.23 10.69 5.09
CA GLN A 58 -13.25 11.44 4.36
C GLN A 58 -12.96 11.47 2.85
N GLN A 59 -11.69 11.65 2.49
CA GLN A 59 -11.21 11.71 1.12
C GLN A 59 -9.84 11.05 1.03
N VAL A 60 -9.55 10.46 -0.13
CA VAL A 60 -8.22 9.95 -0.48
C VAL A 60 -7.87 10.50 -1.86
N ASN A 61 -6.69 11.09 -1.98
CA ASN A 61 -6.05 11.37 -3.25
C ASN A 61 -4.92 10.35 -3.42
N ALA A 62 -4.87 9.72 -4.58
CA ALA A 62 -3.88 8.68 -4.88
C ALA A 62 -3.47 8.79 -6.35
N ASP A 63 -2.38 8.13 -6.71
CA ASP A 63 -1.97 8.01 -8.11
C ASP A 63 -2.94 7.13 -8.92
N GLU A 64 -2.78 7.16 -10.23
CA GLU A 64 -3.62 6.41 -11.18
C GLU A 64 -3.59 4.89 -10.94
N SER A 65 -2.56 4.34 -10.30
CA SER A 65 -2.50 2.90 -10.01
C SER A 65 -3.60 2.46 -9.03
N TYR A 66 -4.10 3.38 -8.21
CA TYR A 66 -5.25 3.13 -7.34
C TYR A 66 -6.60 3.46 -7.99
N ASP A 67 -6.63 3.99 -9.22
CA ASP A 67 -7.88 4.26 -9.95
C ASP A 67 -8.45 3.00 -10.59
N THR A 68 -8.70 2.00 -9.75
CA THR A 68 -9.34 0.75 -10.14
C THR A 68 -10.62 0.55 -9.36
N ARG A 69 -11.62 -0.07 -10.00
CA ARG A 69 -12.91 -0.40 -9.35
C ARG A 69 -12.71 -1.17 -8.04
N ALA A 70 -11.68 -2.01 -7.97
CA ALA A 70 -11.33 -2.77 -6.78
C ALA A 70 -10.89 -1.88 -5.61
N CYS A 71 -10.04 -0.88 -5.87
CA CYS A 71 -9.60 0.10 -4.88
C CYS A 71 -10.76 1.03 -4.44
N HIS A 72 -11.57 1.50 -5.39
CA HIS A 72 -12.79 2.28 -5.09
C HIS A 72 -13.75 1.54 -4.13
N ASN A 73 -13.93 0.23 -4.33
CA ASN A 73 -14.76 -0.58 -3.45
C ASN A 73 -14.19 -0.68 -2.02
N VAL A 74 -12.86 -0.75 -1.87
CA VAL A 74 -12.19 -0.74 -0.56
C VAL A 74 -12.39 0.60 0.14
N LEU A 75 -12.24 1.72 -0.57
CA LEU A 75 -12.44 3.05 0.01
C LEU A 75 -13.90 3.23 0.45
N LYS A 76 -14.86 2.81 -0.37
CA LYS A 76 -16.29 2.86 -0.02
C LYS A 76 -16.65 2.00 1.19
N SER A 77 -15.99 0.86 1.38
CA SER A 77 -16.25 -0.02 2.53
C SER A 77 -15.57 0.45 3.81
N ASN A 78 -14.34 0.97 3.73
CA ASN A 78 -13.60 1.51 4.87
C ASN A 78 -14.07 2.91 5.31
N ALA A 79 -14.73 3.67 4.43
CA ALA A 79 -15.37 4.94 4.79
C ALA A 79 -16.66 4.75 5.62
N ARG A 80 -17.25 3.54 5.61
CA ARG A 80 -18.41 3.23 6.45
C ARG A 80 -17.95 2.68 7.80
N PRO A 81 -18.47 3.19 8.94
CA PRO A 81 -18.18 2.57 10.22
C PRO A 81 -18.65 1.12 10.20
N LYS A 82 -17.79 0.16 10.59
CA LYS A 82 -18.09 -1.28 10.67
C LYS A 82 -19.05 -1.63 11.84
N GLY A 83 -20.01 -0.75 12.14
CA GLY A 83 -20.93 -0.86 13.28
C GLY A 83 -22.41 -0.69 12.95
N LEU A 84 -22.82 -0.42 11.71
CA LEU A 84 -24.24 -0.35 11.37
C LEU A 84 -24.70 -1.70 10.79
N ARG A 85 -24.92 -2.68 11.68
CA ARG A 85 -25.89 -3.74 11.39
C ARG A 85 -27.24 -3.04 11.20
N ARG A 86 -27.82 -3.16 10.00
CA ARG A 86 -29.23 -2.82 9.80
C ARG A 86 -30.01 -3.99 10.39
N ASP A 87 -30.35 -3.86 11.66
CA ASP A 87 -31.35 -4.72 12.27
C ASP A 87 -32.70 -4.34 11.62
N LYS A 88 -33.41 -5.35 11.11
CA LYS A 88 -34.81 -5.27 10.67
C LYS A 88 -35.70 -5.71 11.81
#